data_AF-A0A9N9MZT2-F1
#
_entry.id   AF-A0A9N9MZT2-F1
#
_cell.length_a   1.000
_cell.length_b   1.000
_cell.length_c   1.000
_cell.angle_alpha   90.00
_cell.angle_beta   90.00
_cell.angle_gamma   90.00
#
_symmetry.space_group_name_H-M   'P 1'
#
loop_
_entity.id
_entity.type
_entity.pdbx_description
1 polymer ?
#
loop_
_entity_poly.entity_id
_entity_poly.type
_entity_poly.pdbx_seq_one_letter_code
_entity_poly.pdbx_strand_id
1 'polypeptide(L)'
;MTEEGFFKGDSDNLPMVDMFMVADIIKNSENFPLGEIRGVTADKKPVFEALPNPDGIKSNLGLFQLMDSYVFCTNLKEKNCAEFVEYCPSTMDSELCSEAVAEAVVQLVSSLWFEVRYTRITASKLYKGAHCKKSDRVFVSQVLGVSIFKHAAAMTRVIKLEKKVKEVMEKEI
;
A
#
# COMPACT_ATOMS: atom_id res chain seq x y z
N MET A 1 5.88 -27.44 6.84
CA MET A 1 7.26 -27.29 7.32
C MET A 1 7.85 -26.11 6.57
N THR A 2 8.33 -25.08 7.26
CA THR A 2 8.99 -23.92 6.61
C THR A 2 10.39 -24.32 6.16
N GLU A 3 10.81 -23.85 4.98
CA GLU A 3 12.13 -24.16 4.41
C GLU A 3 13.27 -23.72 5.32
N GLU A 4 14.40 -24.42 5.25
CA GLU A 4 15.60 -24.10 6.01
C GLU A 4 16.12 -22.71 5.59
N GLY A 5 16.25 -21.78 6.55
CA GLY A 5 16.58 -20.37 6.28
C GLY A 5 15.36 -19.45 6.09
N PHE A 6 14.14 -19.95 6.21
CA PHE A 6 12.94 -19.11 6.21
C PHE A 6 12.93 -18.16 7.43
N PHE A 7 13.01 -16.86 7.15
CA PHE A 7 12.91 -15.82 8.16
C PHE A 7 11.49 -15.23 8.16
N LYS A 8 10.68 -15.62 9.14
CA LYS A 8 9.30 -15.14 9.28
C LYS A 8 9.30 -13.66 9.66
N GLY A 9 8.57 -12.81 8.94
CA GLY A 9 8.28 -11.45 9.38
C GLY A 9 7.27 -11.46 10.54
N ASP A 10 7.59 -10.78 11.64
CA ASP A 10 6.76 -10.64 12.83
C ASP A 10 6.92 -9.23 13.44
N SER A 11 6.06 -8.85 14.39
CA SER A 11 6.15 -7.56 15.09
C SER A 11 7.53 -7.32 15.72
N ASP A 12 8.26 -8.39 16.06
CA ASP A 12 9.56 -8.33 16.70
C ASP A 12 10.73 -8.02 15.74
N ASN A 13 10.53 -8.20 14.44
CA ASN A 13 11.57 -7.96 13.42
C ASN A 13 11.15 -7.01 12.30
N LEU A 14 9.91 -6.50 12.35
CA LEU A 14 9.48 -5.38 11.53
C LEU A 14 9.94 -4.06 12.19
N PRO A 15 10.33 -3.06 11.40
CA PRO A 15 10.74 -1.78 11.93
C PRO A 15 9.55 -1.10 12.62
N MET A 16 9.75 -0.70 13.87
CA MET A 16 8.76 0.10 14.59
C MET A 16 8.64 1.47 13.92
N VAL A 17 7.42 1.80 13.49
CA VAL A 17 7.08 3.09 12.90
C VAL A 17 6.33 3.90 13.94
N ASP A 18 6.94 4.97 14.42
CA ASP A 18 6.30 5.90 15.34
C ASP A 18 5.70 7.11 14.60
N MET A 19 4.74 7.77 15.24
CA MET A 19 4.02 8.91 14.67
C MET A 19 4.93 10.11 14.38
N PHE A 20 6.01 10.31 15.15
CA PHE A 20 6.97 11.39 14.92
C PHE A 20 7.82 11.12 13.68
N MET A 21 8.20 9.86 13.44
CA MET A 21 8.89 9.45 12.23
C MET A 21 8.02 9.68 10.99
N VAL A 22 6.73 9.32 11.07
CA VAL A 22 5.76 9.60 10.00
C VAL A 22 5.65 11.11 9.78
N ALA A 23 5.41 11.89 10.85
CA ALA A 23 5.29 13.34 10.76
C ALA A 23 6.56 14.03 10.21
N ASP A 24 7.73 13.55 10.60
CA ASP A 24 9.02 14.07 10.14
C ASP A 24 9.28 13.74 8.66
N ILE A 25 8.92 12.53 8.23
CA ILE A 25 8.98 12.16 6.81
C ILE A 25 8.02 13.02 5.99
N ILE A 26 6.78 13.22 6.46
CA ILE A 26 5.77 14.06 5.81
C ILE A 26 6.26 15.50 5.69
N LYS A 27 6.72 16.08 6.80
CA LYS A 27 7.16 17.47 6.88
C LYS A 27 8.35 17.76 5.96
N ASN A 28 9.30 16.84 5.85
CA ASN A 28 10.55 17.06 5.14
C ASN A 28 10.56 16.48 3.73
N SER A 29 9.45 15.92 3.23
CA SER A 29 9.39 15.39 1.88
C SER A 29 8.63 16.31 0.94
N GLU A 30 9.31 16.73 -0.12
CA GLU A 30 8.72 17.53 -1.21
C GLU A 30 7.73 16.71 -2.06
N ASN A 31 7.67 15.39 -1.86
CA ASN A 31 6.95 14.43 -2.70
C ASN A 31 5.74 13.76 -2.02
N PHE A 32 5.42 14.15 -0.78
CA PHE A 32 4.23 13.69 -0.08
C PHE A 32 2.96 14.30 -0.71
N PRO A 33 1.85 13.58 -0.88
CA PRO A 33 1.62 12.29 -1.51
C PRO A 33 1.21 12.50 -2.98
N LEU A 34 2.13 12.99 -3.83
CA LEU A 34 1.79 13.33 -5.21
C LEU A 34 2.15 12.21 -6.21
N GLY A 35 2.98 11.25 -5.84
CA GLY A 35 3.46 10.22 -6.77
C GLY A 35 2.48 9.06 -6.99
N GLU A 36 2.08 8.38 -5.90
CA GLU A 36 1.28 7.15 -5.97
C GLU A 36 -0.23 7.41 -6.10
N ILE A 37 -0.75 8.49 -5.48
CA ILE A 37 -2.17 8.88 -5.62
C ILE A 37 -2.48 9.35 -7.05
N ARG A 38 -1.48 9.87 -7.80
CA ARG A 38 -1.72 10.43 -9.13
C ARG A 38 -1.62 9.43 -10.28
N GLY A 39 -1.16 8.20 -10.07
CA GLY A 39 -0.94 7.27 -11.19
C GLY A 39 -0.03 7.82 -12.30
N VAL A 40 0.80 8.83 -12.00
CA VAL A 40 1.61 9.53 -12.99
C VAL A 40 2.90 8.77 -13.21
N THR A 41 2.87 7.86 -14.17
CA THR A 41 4.03 7.64 -15.03
C THR A 41 4.50 8.99 -15.55
N ALA A 42 5.79 9.30 -15.47
CA ALA A 42 6.41 10.60 -15.80
C ALA A 42 6.05 11.18 -17.19
N ASP A 43 5.35 10.42 -18.05
CA ASP A 43 4.99 10.78 -19.42
C ASP A 43 3.52 11.19 -19.62
N LYS A 44 2.67 11.21 -18.58
CA LYS A 44 1.26 11.61 -18.71
C LYS A 44 1.00 12.96 -18.03
N LYS A 45 0.35 13.88 -18.78
CA LYS A 45 -0.07 15.21 -18.31
C LYS A 45 -0.70 15.13 -16.91
N PRO A 46 -0.46 16.12 -16.04
CA PRO A 46 -1.06 16.17 -14.72
C PRO A 46 -2.58 16.24 -14.89
N VAL A 47 -3.27 15.13 -14.68
CA VAL A 47 -4.71 15.14 -14.51
C VAL A 47 -4.94 15.77 -13.13
N PHE A 48 -5.17 17.09 -13.13
CA PHE A 48 -5.50 17.90 -11.96
C PHE A 48 -6.84 17.50 -11.31
N GLU A 49 -7.51 16.49 -11.84
CA GLU A 49 -8.83 16.01 -11.42
C GLU A 49 -8.82 14.76 -10.54
N ALA A 50 -7.65 14.21 -10.17
CA ALA A 50 -7.54 13.11 -9.22
C ALA A 50 -7.26 13.64 -7.79
N LEU A 51 -8.15 14.47 -7.26
CA LEU A 51 -8.45 14.33 -5.84
C LEU A 51 -9.02 12.91 -5.63
N PRO A 52 -8.94 12.31 -4.43
CA PRO A 52 -9.69 11.08 -4.17
C PRO A 52 -11.11 11.32 -4.67
N ASN A 53 -11.54 10.51 -5.64
CA ASN A 53 -12.86 10.66 -6.23
C ASN A 53 -13.86 10.67 -5.06
N PRO A 54 -14.55 11.79 -4.79
CA PRO A 54 -15.46 11.85 -3.65
C PRO A 54 -16.59 10.81 -3.79
N ASP A 55 -16.84 10.36 -5.03
CA ASP A 55 -17.87 9.36 -5.38
C ASP A 55 -17.28 7.99 -5.77
N GLY A 56 -15.98 7.78 -5.62
CA GLY A 56 -15.29 6.53 -5.95
C GLY A 56 -15.11 5.65 -4.72
N ILE A 57 -16.14 4.87 -4.39
CA ILE A 57 -16.12 3.82 -3.34
C ILE A 57 -14.85 2.97 -3.53
N LYS A 58 -14.00 2.75 -2.51
CA LYS A 58 -14.28 1.99 -1.26
C LYS A 58 -13.67 2.68 -0.03
N SER A 59 -14.37 3.66 0.50
CA SER A 59 -14.04 4.42 1.73
C SER A 59 -13.60 3.55 2.92
N ASN A 60 -14.00 2.27 2.93
CA ASN A 60 -13.78 1.36 4.05
C ASN A 60 -12.55 0.45 3.87
N LEU A 61 -11.75 0.60 2.82
CA LEU A 61 -10.56 -0.23 2.60
C LEU A 61 -9.23 0.53 2.65
N GLY A 62 -9.23 1.85 2.49
CA GLY A 62 -8.02 2.66 2.65
C GLY A 62 -7.65 2.84 4.13
N LEU A 63 -6.36 2.77 4.48
CA LEU A 63 -5.94 2.82 5.88
C LEU A 63 -6.27 4.18 6.53
N PHE A 64 -6.13 5.28 5.79
CA PHE A 64 -6.46 6.61 6.29
C PHE A 64 -7.94 6.79 6.51
N GLN A 65 -8.78 6.32 5.60
CA GLN A 65 -10.22 6.42 5.73
C GLN A 65 -10.76 5.49 6.84
N LEU A 66 -10.17 4.30 7.00
CA LEU A 66 -10.44 3.43 8.14
C LEU A 66 -10.06 4.11 9.46
N MET A 67 -8.91 4.79 9.51
CA MET A 67 -8.46 5.53 10.68
C MET A 67 -9.35 6.75 10.96
N ASP A 68 -9.76 7.49 9.92
CA ASP A 68 -10.67 8.62 10.01
C ASP A 68 -12.03 8.16 10.56
N SER A 69 -12.61 7.11 9.98
CA SER A 69 -13.85 6.49 10.45
C SER A 69 -13.72 5.97 11.89
N TYR A 70 -12.60 5.35 12.25
CA TYR A 70 -12.35 4.93 13.63
C TYR A 70 -12.32 6.13 14.59
N VAL A 71 -11.62 7.20 14.22
CA VAL A 71 -11.45 8.39 15.08
C VAL A 71 -12.75 9.18 15.23
N PHE A 72 -13.52 9.34 14.15
CA PHE A 72 -14.69 10.22 14.11
C PHE A 72 -16.02 9.50 14.31
N CYS A 73 -16.13 8.22 13.94
CA CYS A 73 -17.40 7.49 13.98
C CYS A 73 -17.52 6.54 15.18
N THR A 74 -16.46 6.34 15.98
CA THR A 74 -16.54 5.57 17.22
C THR A 74 -16.72 6.46 18.45
N ASN A 75 -17.69 6.12 19.30
CA ASN A 75 -17.97 6.80 20.58
C ASN A 75 -17.04 6.32 21.72
N LEU A 76 -15.85 5.83 21.39
CA LEU A 76 -14.88 5.33 22.36
C LEU A 76 -14.29 6.51 23.15
N LYS A 77 -14.30 6.41 24.49
CA LYS A 77 -13.74 7.43 25.39
C LYS A 77 -12.24 7.59 25.24
N GLU A 78 -11.55 6.47 25.04
CA GLU A 78 -10.13 6.41 24.75
C GLU A 78 -9.96 5.63 23.44
N LYS A 79 -9.03 6.06 22.61
CA LYS A 79 -8.75 5.44 21.31
C LYS A 79 -7.32 4.91 21.33
N ASN A 80 -7.13 3.67 20.91
CA ASN A 80 -5.81 3.03 20.91
C ASN A 80 -5.61 2.13 19.67
N CYS A 81 -4.35 1.76 19.42
CA CYS A 81 -3.99 0.99 18.23
C CYS A 81 -4.59 -0.43 18.24
N ALA A 82 -4.77 -1.05 19.42
CA ALA A 82 -5.31 -2.41 19.50
C ALA A 82 -6.78 -2.44 19.08
N GLU A 83 -7.58 -1.51 19.60
CA GLU A 83 -8.98 -1.34 19.22
C GLU A 83 -9.14 -0.92 17.76
N PHE A 84 -8.22 -0.13 17.21
CA PHE A 84 -8.23 0.18 15.79
C PHE A 84 -8.06 -1.08 14.92
N VAL A 85 -7.15 -1.98 15.31
CA VAL A 85 -6.94 -3.25 14.59
C VAL A 85 -8.18 -4.14 14.68
N GLU A 86 -8.86 -4.16 15.81
CA GLU A 86 -10.14 -4.88 16.00
C GLU A 86 -11.31 -4.24 15.24
N TYR A 87 -11.29 -2.91 15.09
CA TYR A 87 -12.29 -2.15 14.34
C TYR A 87 -12.21 -2.41 12.84
N CYS A 88 -11.00 -2.55 12.28
CA CYS A 88 -10.79 -2.76 10.85
C CYS A 88 -11.68 -3.88 10.26
N PRO A 89 -11.67 -5.13 10.76
CA PRO A 89 -12.50 -6.21 10.20
C PRO A 89 -14.00 -5.98 10.37
N SER A 90 -14.45 -5.16 11.33
CA SER A 90 -15.87 -4.82 11.49
C SER A 90 -16.38 -3.87 10.40
N THR A 91 -15.49 -3.13 9.76
CA THR A 91 -15.79 -2.12 8.74
C THR A 91 -15.47 -2.62 7.32
N MET A 92 -14.51 -3.54 7.20
CA MET A 92 -14.13 -4.17 5.94
C MET A 92 -15.11 -5.29 5.58
N ASP A 93 -16.04 -4.99 4.69
CA ASP A 93 -16.96 -5.99 4.16
C ASP A 93 -16.25 -6.99 3.22
N SER A 94 -16.66 -8.25 3.26
CA SER A 94 -16.04 -9.34 2.49
C SER A 94 -16.34 -9.25 0.99
N GLU A 95 -17.52 -8.78 0.62
CA GLU A 95 -17.90 -8.54 -0.77
C GLU A 95 -17.11 -7.35 -1.32
N LEU A 96 -17.02 -6.28 -0.53
CA LEU A 96 -16.19 -5.11 -0.82
C LEU A 96 -14.72 -5.48 -1.05
N CYS A 97 -14.14 -6.36 -0.22
CA CYS A 97 -12.78 -6.86 -0.40
C CYS A 97 -12.61 -7.65 -1.71
N SER A 98 -13.59 -8.49 -2.06
CA SER A 98 -13.55 -9.34 -3.25
C SER A 98 -13.60 -8.51 -4.53
N GLU A 99 -14.47 -7.51 -4.58
CA GLU A 99 -14.53 -6.53 -5.67
C GLU A 99 -13.24 -5.70 -5.78
N ALA A 100 -12.66 -5.29 -4.64
CA ALA A 100 -11.41 -4.55 -4.64
C ALA A 100 -10.28 -5.37 -5.26
N VAL A 101 -10.23 -6.67 -4.95
CA VAL A 101 -9.30 -7.61 -5.58
C VAL A 101 -9.55 -7.71 -7.08
N ALA A 102 -10.81 -7.82 -7.51
CA ALA A 102 -11.17 -7.92 -8.93
C ALA A 102 -10.77 -6.68 -9.74
N GLU A 103 -10.97 -5.49 -9.20
CA GLU A 103 -10.58 -4.23 -9.84
C GLU A 103 -9.06 -4.01 -9.82
N ALA A 104 -8.41 -4.44 -8.75
CA ALA A 104 -6.97 -4.41 -8.58
C ALA A 104 -6.19 -5.39 -9.49
N VAL A 105 -6.88 -6.28 -10.22
CA VAL A 105 -6.25 -7.26 -11.12
C VAL A 105 -5.40 -6.58 -12.19
N VAL A 106 -5.81 -5.39 -12.65
CA VAL A 106 -5.10 -4.63 -13.71
C VAL A 106 -3.95 -3.81 -13.13
N GLN A 107 -3.10 -4.48 -12.35
CA GLN A 107 -1.96 -3.92 -11.61
C GLN A 107 -1.29 -2.74 -12.34
N LEU A 108 -0.90 -1.70 -11.59
CA LEU A 108 -0.23 -0.47 -12.07
C LEU A 108 -1.11 0.50 -12.87
N VAL A 109 -2.32 0.12 -13.29
CA VAL A 109 -3.26 1.03 -13.98
C VAL A 109 -4.43 1.44 -13.10
N SER A 110 -4.80 0.60 -12.12
CA SER A 110 -5.85 0.89 -11.15
C SER A 110 -5.36 1.87 -10.08
N SER A 111 -6.09 2.97 -9.87
CA SER A 111 -5.86 3.90 -8.74
C SER A 111 -6.13 3.21 -7.40
N LEU A 112 -7.19 2.40 -7.32
CA LEU A 112 -7.53 1.61 -6.14
C LEU A 112 -6.38 0.70 -5.70
N TRP A 113 -5.65 0.12 -6.65
CA TRP A 113 -4.47 -0.71 -6.34
C TRP A 113 -3.37 0.05 -5.61
N PHE A 114 -3.13 1.32 -5.95
CA PHE A 114 -2.16 2.15 -5.25
C PHE A 114 -2.68 2.54 -3.87
N GLU A 115 -3.94 2.94 -3.76
CA GLU A 115 -4.56 3.35 -2.50
C GLU A 115 -4.60 2.22 -1.46
N VAL A 116 -4.99 1.01 -1.87
CA VAL A 116 -5.04 -0.18 -1.00
C VAL A 116 -3.66 -0.60 -0.51
N ARG A 117 -2.59 -0.27 -1.25
CA ARG A 117 -1.19 -0.61 -0.91
C ARG A 117 -0.49 0.48 -0.12
N TYR A 118 -0.95 1.72 -0.25
CA TYR A 118 -0.41 2.85 0.47
C TYR A 118 -0.42 2.56 1.97
N THR A 119 0.70 2.80 2.66
CA THR A 119 0.91 2.55 4.09
C THR A 119 0.82 1.09 4.55
N ARG A 120 0.71 0.13 3.63
CA ARG A 120 0.71 -1.30 3.93
C ARG A 120 2.02 -1.97 3.54
N ILE A 121 2.46 -2.92 4.35
CA ILE A 121 3.58 -3.79 4.00
C ILE A 121 3.06 -4.82 2.99
N THR A 122 3.45 -4.67 1.72
CA THR A 122 3.10 -5.61 0.65
C THR A 122 4.07 -6.80 0.63
N ALA A 123 3.65 -7.91 0.00
CA ALA A 123 4.49 -9.12 -0.11
C ALA A 123 5.89 -8.84 -0.71
N SER A 124 6.00 -7.94 -1.69
CA SER A 124 7.28 -7.56 -2.30
C SER A 124 8.18 -6.73 -1.38
N LYS A 125 7.64 -6.17 -0.29
CA LYS A 125 8.36 -5.39 0.72
C LYS A 125 8.57 -6.16 2.01
N LEU A 126 7.83 -7.25 2.25
CA LEU A 126 7.86 -8.02 3.49
C LEU A 126 9.25 -8.56 3.82
N TYR A 127 9.94 -9.16 2.84
CA TYR A 127 11.30 -9.69 3.04
C TYR A 127 12.26 -8.58 3.51
N LYS A 128 12.22 -7.42 2.84
CA LYS A 128 13.05 -6.27 3.21
C LYS A 128 12.67 -5.71 4.59
N GLY A 129 11.37 -5.68 4.90
CA GLY A 129 10.86 -5.28 6.20
C GLY A 129 11.37 -6.15 7.33
N ALA A 130 11.26 -7.48 7.19
CA ALA A 130 11.70 -8.43 8.22
C ALA A 130 13.22 -8.40 8.46
N HIS A 131 14.01 -8.05 7.45
CA HIS A 131 15.47 -7.93 7.57
C HIS A 131 15.94 -6.51 7.90
N CYS A 132 15.00 -5.58 8.13
CA CYS A 132 15.30 -4.19 8.41
C CYS A 132 15.68 -4.02 9.90
N LYS A 133 16.98 -3.89 10.19
CA LYS A 133 17.49 -3.85 11.57
C LYS A 133 17.37 -2.51 12.29
N LYS A 134 16.84 -1.46 11.64
CA LYS A 134 16.79 -0.09 12.19
C LYS A 134 15.52 0.64 11.79
N SER A 135 15.31 1.82 12.39
CA SER A 135 14.45 2.92 11.94
C SER A 135 14.86 3.41 10.54
N ASP A 136 14.88 2.51 9.56
CA ASP A 136 15.28 2.79 8.20
C ASP A 136 14.19 3.66 7.58
N ARG A 137 14.43 4.97 7.68
CA ARG A 137 13.61 6.01 7.08
C ARG A 137 13.40 5.74 5.59
N VAL A 138 14.31 5.02 4.92
CA VAL A 138 14.14 4.62 3.52
C VAL A 138 13.05 3.57 3.36
N PHE A 139 13.02 2.55 4.22
CA PHE A 139 11.94 1.55 4.20
C PHE A 139 10.59 2.19 4.54
N VAL A 140 10.55 3.00 5.61
CA VAL A 140 9.32 3.69 6.01
C VAL A 140 8.85 4.65 4.92
N SER A 141 9.75 5.41 4.29
CA SER A 141 9.42 6.27 3.14
C SER A 141 8.90 5.48 1.93
N GLN A 142 9.39 4.25 1.72
CA GLN A 142 8.89 3.37 0.65
C GLN A 142 7.50 2.81 0.96
N VAL A 143 7.19 2.54 2.22
CA VAL A 143 5.85 2.09 2.66
C VAL A 143 4.86 3.25 2.68
N LEU A 144 5.31 4.44 3.06
CA LEU A 144 4.56 5.69 3.03
C LEU A 144 4.47 6.32 1.62
N GLY A 145 4.88 5.63 0.55
CA GLY A 145 4.74 6.13 -0.82
C GLY A 145 5.50 7.43 -1.15
N VAL A 146 6.43 7.85 -0.28
CA VAL A 146 7.18 9.12 -0.41
C VAL A 146 8.31 9.00 -1.45
N SER A 147 8.79 7.78 -1.68
CA SER A 147 9.77 7.54 -2.72
C SER A 147 9.13 7.60 -4.11
N ILE A 148 9.56 8.53 -4.96
CA ILE A 148 9.19 8.55 -6.37
C ILE A 148 9.67 7.25 -7.03
N PHE A 149 8.74 6.40 -7.42
CA PHE A 149 9.03 5.24 -8.28
C PHE A 149 9.24 5.74 -9.72
N LYS A 150 10.49 5.88 -10.13
CA LYS A 150 10.80 6.00 -11.56
C LYS A 150 10.56 4.65 -12.21
N HIS A 151 9.86 4.62 -13.35
CA HIS A 151 9.76 3.41 -14.18
C HIS A 151 11.16 2.97 -14.60
N ALA A 152 11.69 1.97 -13.90
CA ALA A 152 12.94 1.34 -14.26
C ALA A 152 12.74 0.48 -15.51
N ALA A 153 13.79 0.33 -16.33
CA ALA A 153 13.77 -0.54 -17.51
C ALA A 153 13.28 -1.97 -17.19
N ALA A 154 13.59 -2.46 -15.98
CA ALA A 154 13.09 -3.73 -15.46
C ALA A 154 11.56 -3.77 -15.30
N MET A 155 10.92 -2.71 -14.79
CA MET A 155 9.46 -2.65 -14.64
C MET A 155 8.74 -2.58 -15.98
N THR A 156 9.25 -1.78 -16.92
CA THR A 156 8.71 -1.73 -18.30
C THR A 156 8.83 -3.07 -18.99
N ARG A 157 9.93 -3.79 -18.77
CA ARG A 157 10.12 -5.15 -19.25
C ARG A 157 9.11 -6.12 -18.62
N VAL A 158 8.85 -6.03 -17.31
CA VAL A 158 7.84 -6.86 -16.62
C VAL A 158 6.46 -6.65 -17.25
N ILE A 159 6.02 -5.40 -17.41
CA ILE A 159 4.73 -5.09 -18.05
C ILE A 159 4.62 -5.71 -19.44
N LYS A 160 5.69 -5.60 -20.25
CA LYS A 160 5.72 -6.15 -21.61
C LYS A 160 5.69 -7.68 -21.64
N LEU A 161 6.30 -8.34 -20.66
CA LEU A 161 6.48 -9.79 -20.64
C LEU A 161 5.38 -10.51 -19.86
N GLU A 162 4.70 -9.86 -18.91
CA GLU A 162 3.70 -10.49 -18.04
C GLU A 162 2.62 -11.19 -18.86
N LYS A 163 2.08 -10.52 -19.89
CA LYS A 163 1.10 -11.11 -20.80
C LYS A 163 1.63 -12.37 -21.48
N LYS A 164 2.86 -12.30 -22.01
CA LYS A 164 3.48 -13.44 -22.70
C LYS A 164 3.76 -14.62 -21.77
N VAL A 165 4.14 -14.34 -20.52
CA VAL A 165 4.40 -15.38 -19.51
C VAL A 165 3.11 -16.07 -19.10
N LYS A 166 2.01 -15.32 -18.91
CA LYS A 166 0.68 -15.91 -18.63
C LYS A 166 0.23 -16.85 -19.76
N GLU A 167 0.35 -16.40 -21.01
CA GLU A 167 0.01 -17.21 -22.19
C GLU A 167 0.83 -18.49 -22.34
N VAL A 168 2.09 -18.50 -21.85
CA VAL A 168 2.94 -19.71 -21.86
C VAL A 168 2.56 -20.64 -20.72
N MET A 169 2.39 -20.10 -19.51
CA MET A 169 1.98 -20.88 -18.33
C MET A 169 0.64 -21.58 -18.53
N GLU A 170 -0.35 -20.91 -19.14
CA GLU A 170 -1.67 -21.49 -19.43
C GLU A 170 -1.63 -22.63 -20.46
N LYS A 171 -0.55 -22.75 -21.25
CA LYS A 171 -0.36 -23.84 -22.22
C LYS A 171 0.45 -25.00 -21.67
N GLU A 172 1.17 -24.80 -20.57
CA GLU A 172 1.99 -25.82 -19.92
C GLU A 172 1.25 -26.52 -18.75
N ILE A 173 0.03 -26.09 -18.44
CA ILE A 173 -0.91 -26.71 -17.50
C ILE A 173 -1.95 -27.51 -18.28
#